data_AF-A0A735N450-F1
#
_entry.id   AF-A0A735N450-F1
#
_cell.length_a   1.000
_cell.length_b   1.000
_cell.length_c   1.000
_cell.angle_alpha   90.00
_cell.angle_beta   90.00
_cell.angle_gamma   90.00
#
_symmetry.space_group_name_H-M   'P 1'
#
loop_
_entity.id
_entity.type
_entity.pdbx_description
1 polymer ?
#
loop_
_entity_poly.entity_id
_entity_poly.type
_entity_poly.pdbx_seq_one_letter_code
_entity_poly.pdbx_strand_id
1 'polypeptide(L)'
;MSDSMSYAVLVAATLFLGIGLQIAWLFFSNFIKRKRLESRISEVSIAIGKNAKNPENEAYVLNYLKEKFSPERFENRITDALGLIISVIHIPLSLLITVWYFAMIAGRIFGFMNIEPVVLWVPMILQLLLSIAIFIFSVFIKIVFGRYPGEANGFNKEFIKTIK
;
A
#
# COMPACT_ATOMS: atom_id res chain seq x y z
N MET A 1 -5.10 24.70 36.01
CA MET A 1 -4.07 23.63 36.15
C MET A 1 -4.59 22.26 35.72
N SER A 2 -5.88 21.92 35.89
CA SER A 2 -6.44 20.65 35.37
C SER A 2 -6.51 20.59 33.84
N ASP A 3 -6.80 21.71 33.17
CA ASP A 3 -6.96 21.74 31.71
C ASP A 3 -5.66 21.54 30.95
N SER A 4 -4.53 22.01 31.48
CA SER A 4 -3.20 21.82 30.88
C SER A 4 -2.70 20.39 30.98
N MET A 5 -3.05 19.67 32.05
CA MET A 5 -2.64 18.28 32.24
C MET A 5 -3.49 17.32 31.39
N SER A 6 -4.81 17.54 31.33
CA SER A 6 -5.71 16.84 30.41
C SER A 6 -5.29 17.03 28.94
N TYR A 7 -4.84 18.24 28.58
CA TYR A 7 -4.34 18.58 27.25
C TYR A 7 -3.04 17.84 26.87
N ALA A 8 -2.03 17.85 27.74
CA ALA A 8 -0.77 17.15 27.48
C ALA A 8 -1.01 15.65 27.29
N VAL A 9 -1.94 15.08 28.08
CA VAL A 9 -2.37 13.68 27.93
C VAL A 9 -3.05 13.43 26.59
N LEU A 10 -3.88 14.35 26.08
CA LEU A 10 -4.58 14.19 24.80
C LEU A 10 -3.62 14.30 23.59
N VAL A 11 -2.65 15.20 23.63
CA VAL A 11 -1.59 15.33 22.61
C VAL A 11 -0.67 14.11 22.63
N ALA A 12 -0.28 13.64 23.82
CA ALA A 12 0.50 12.42 23.95
C ALA A 12 -0.28 11.20 23.43
N ALA A 13 -1.56 11.05 23.81
CA ALA A 13 -2.41 9.96 23.36
C ALA A 13 -2.60 9.96 21.83
N THR A 14 -2.80 11.12 21.20
CA THR A 14 -2.90 11.23 19.74
C THR A 14 -1.59 10.88 19.03
N LEU A 15 -0.43 11.27 19.57
CA LEU A 15 0.88 10.86 19.06
C LEU A 15 1.11 9.35 19.21
N PHE A 16 0.86 8.77 20.39
CA PHE A 16 1.03 7.34 20.64
C PHE A 16 0.08 6.50 19.79
N LEU A 17 -1.18 6.91 19.65
CA LEU A 17 -2.15 6.23 18.78
C LEU A 17 -1.79 6.40 17.31
N GLY A 18 -1.35 7.58 16.86
CA GLY A 18 -0.91 7.80 15.49
C GLY A 18 0.29 6.93 15.11
N ILE A 19 1.30 6.86 15.97
CA ILE A 19 2.48 5.98 15.80
C ILE A 19 2.06 4.51 15.86
N GLY A 20 1.22 4.15 16.83
CA GLY A 20 0.71 2.79 16.97
C GLY A 20 -0.07 2.33 15.74
N LEU A 21 -0.90 3.21 15.16
CA LEU A 21 -1.66 2.94 13.95
C LEU A 21 -0.74 2.76 12.73
N GLN A 22 0.30 3.59 12.60
CA GLN A 22 1.33 3.48 11.55
C GLN A 22 2.07 2.14 11.65
N ILE A 23 2.48 1.74 12.86
CA ILE A 23 3.15 0.46 13.11
C ILE A 23 2.21 -0.71 12.80
N ALA A 24 0.97 -0.67 13.29
CA ALA A 24 -0.04 -1.69 13.01
C ALA A 24 -0.30 -1.82 11.50
N TRP A 25 -0.36 -0.69 10.79
CA TRP A 25 -0.50 -0.65 9.34
C TRP A 25 0.68 -1.30 8.61
N LEU A 26 1.92 -1.08 9.05
CA LEU A 26 3.10 -1.74 8.50
C LEU A 26 3.04 -3.26 8.68
N PHE A 27 2.69 -3.74 9.88
CA PHE A 27 2.52 -5.18 10.13
C PHE A 27 1.39 -5.78 9.29
N PHE A 28 0.25 -5.10 9.21
CA PHE A 28 -0.89 -5.53 8.40
C PHE A 28 -0.55 -5.57 6.91
N SER A 29 0.16 -4.55 6.41
CA SER A 29 0.64 -4.52 5.03
C SER A 29 1.60 -5.69 4.73
N ASN A 30 2.51 -6.01 5.64
CA ASN A 30 3.43 -7.13 5.47
C ASN A 30 2.71 -8.48 5.52
N PHE A 31 1.73 -8.63 6.40
CA PHE A 31 0.87 -9.82 6.46
C PHE A 31 0.10 -10.02 5.15
N ILE A 32 -0.52 -8.96 4.61
CA ILE A 32 -1.21 -9.01 3.32
C ILE A 32 -0.24 -9.38 2.19
N LYS A 33 0.96 -8.79 2.17
CA LYS A 33 1.99 -9.13 1.16
C LYS A 33 2.31 -10.62 1.17
N ARG A 34 2.53 -11.21 2.35
CA ARG A 34 2.78 -12.65 2.49
C ARG A 34 1.60 -13.48 1.98
N LYS A 35 0.37 -13.14 2.38
CA LYS A 35 -0.84 -13.85 1.92
C LYS A 35 -1.05 -13.77 0.41
N ARG A 36 -0.76 -12.63 -0.22
CA ARG A 36 -0.79 -12.49 -1.68
C ARG A 36 0.25 -13.37 -2.36
N LEU A 37 1.43 -13.51 -1.76
CA LEU A 37 2.51 -14.34 -2.29
C LEU A 37 2.14 -15.83 -2.23
N GLU A 38 1.58 -16.29 -1.12
CA GLU A 38 1.01 -17.65 -0.99
C GLU A 38 -0.09 -17.91 -2.03
N SER A 39 -1.02 -16.97 -2.19
CA SER A 39 -2.09 -17.06 -3.18
C SER A 39 -1.56 -17.13 -4.61
N ARG A 40 -0.49 -16.39 -4.93
CA ARG A 40 0.15 -16.45 -6.26
C ARG A 40 0.82 -17.79 -6.53
N ILE A 41 1.51 -18.36 -5.54
CA ILE A 41 2.12 -19.69 -5.69
C ILE A 41 1.04 -20.74 -5.99
N SER A 42 -0.10 -20.67 -5.30
CA SER A 42 -1.24 -21.55 -5.58
C SER A 42 -1.80 -21.33 -6.98
N GLU A 43 -2.02 -20.09 -7.39
CA GLU A 43 -2.54 -19.74 -8.72
C GLU A 43 -1.63 -20.23 -9.85
N VAL A 44 -0.33 -19.99 -9.73
CA VAL A 44 0.68 -20.48 -10.68
C VAL A 44 0.70 -22.01 -10.71
N SER A 45 0.65 -22.65 -9.53
CA SER A 45 0.66 -24.13 -9.46
C SER A 45 -0.54 -24.76 -10.17
N ILE A 46 -1.71 -24.15 -10.03
CA ILE A 46 -2.93 -24.57 -10.74
C ILE A 46 -2.76 -24.36 -12.25
N ALA A 47 -2.26 -23.21 -12.68
CA ALA A 47 -2.11 -22.89 -14.09
C ALA A 47 -1.08 -23.78 -14.83
N ILE A 48 0.02 -24.14 -14.18
CA ILE A 48 1.04 -25.03 -14.76
C ILE A 48 0.75 -26.52 -14.52
N GLY A 49 -0.28 -26.85 -13.72
CA GLY A 49 -0.61 -28.22 -13.32
C GLY A 49 0.46 -28.92 -12.47
N LYS A 50 1.41 -28.17 -11.90
CA LYS A 50 2.56 -28.68 -11.13
C LYS A 50 2.79 -27.81 -9.91
N ASN A 51 3.43 -28.34 -8.87
CA ASN A 51 3.77 -27.56 -7.69
C ASN A 51 4.83 -26.50 -8.04
N ALA A 52 4.46 -25.22 -7.97
CA ALA A 52 5.34 -24.09 -8.26
C ALA A 52 6.44 -23.88 -7.21
N LYS A 53 6.38 -24.55 -6.06
CA LYS A 53 7.47 -24.56 -5.05
C LYS A 53 8.57 -25.58 -5.34
N ASN A 54 8.36 -26.52 -6.26
CA ASN A 54 9.39 -27.49 -6.61
C ASN A 54 10.46 -26.82 -7.49
N PRO A 55 11.76 -26.84 -7.10
CA PRO A 55 12.85 -26.28 -7.89
C PRO A 55 12.92 -26.83 -9.32
N GLU A 56 12.54 -28.10 -9.53
CA GLU A 56 12.55 -28.73 -10.86
C GLU A 56 11.54 -28.10 -11.83
N ASN A 57 10.53 -27.40 -11.31
CA ASN A 57 9.49 -26.74 -12.10
C ASN A 57 9.78 -25.26 -12.35
N GLU A 58 10.92 -24.74 -11.90
CA GLU A 58 11.26 -23.32 -11.96
C GLU A 58 11.19 -22.78 -13.41
N ALA A 59 11.69 -23.54 -14.39
CA ALA A 59 11.62 -23.15 -15.79
C ALA A 59 10.16 -23.03 -16.32
N TYR A 60 9.27 -23.93 -15.89
CA TYR A 60 7.85 -23.89 -16.26
C TYR A 60 7.14 -22.69 -15.61
N VAL A 61 7.42 -22.45 -14.33
CA VAL A 61 6.93 -21.29 -13.58
C VAL A 61 7.37 -19.99 -14.25
N LEU A 62 8.66 -19.89 -14.59
CA LEU A 62 9.23 -18.71 -15.21
C LEU A 62 8.61 -18.42 -16.59
N ASN A 63 8.46 -19.45 -17.43
CA ASN A 63 7.85 -19.31 -18.75
C ASN A 63 6.39 -18.87 -18.64
N TYR A 64 5.62 -19.46 -17.72
CA TYR A 64 4.25 -19.02 -17.47
C TYR A 64 4.18 -17.55 -17.02
N LEU A 65 5.04 -17.13 -16.09
CA LEU A 65 5.07 -15.75 -15.60
C LEU A 65 5.48 -14.75 -16.68
N LYS A 66 6.48 -15.09 -17.52
CA LYS A 66 6.88 -14.27 -18.68
C LYS A 66 5.71 -14.05 -19.64
N GLU A 67 4.95 -15.10 -19.93
CA GLU A 67 3.82 -15.02 -20.82
C GLU A 67 2.67 -14.19 -20.20
N LYS A 68 2.34 -14.48 -18.93
CA LYS A 68 1.29 -13.78 -18.17
C LYS A 68 1.58 -12.27 -18.03
N PHE A 69 2.82 -11.91 -17.74
CA PHE A 69 3.28 -10.53 -17.52
C PHE A 69 3.97 -9.90 -18.73
N SER A 70 3.79 -10.48 -19.92
CA SER A 70 4.34 -9.92 -21.16
C SER A 70 3.84 -8.49 -21.39
N PRO A 71 4.74 -7.52 -21.67
CA PRO A 71 4.38 -6.12 -21.90
C PRO A 71 3.53 -5.92 -23.17
N GLU A 72 3.49 -6.91 -24.06
CA GLU A 72 2.67 -6.86 -25.28
C GLU A 72 1.17 -7.01 -25.00
N ARG A 73 0.80 -7.63 -23.87
CA ARG A 73 -0.62 -7.81 -23.51
C ARG A 73 -1.24 -6.46 -23.13
N PHE A 74 -2.34 -6.11 -23.80
CA PHE A 74 -3.07 -4.86 -23.54
C PHE A 74 -3.51 -4.71 -22.08
N GLU A 75 -3.98 -5.80 -21.47
CA GLU A 75 -4.35 -5.81 -20.05
C GLU A 75 -3.18 -5.44 -19.13
N ASN A 76 -1.96 -5.93 -19.41
CA ASN A 76 -0.77 -5.54 -18.63
C ASN A 76 -0.53 -4.04 -18.76
N ARG A 77 -0.57 -3.50 -19.98
CA ARG A 77 -0.37 -2.06 -20.24
C ARG A 77 -1.39 -1.20 -19.48
N ILE A 78 -2.67 -1.58 -19.47
CA ILE A 78 -3.70 -0.85 -18.71
C ILE A 78 -3.41 -0.93 -17.22
N THR A 79 -3.22 -2.13 -16.69
CA THR A 79 -3.03 -2.32 -15.24
C THR A 79 -1.75 -1.63 -14.74
N ASP A 80 -0.70 -1.57 -15.57
CA ASP A 80 0.53 -0.84 -15.27
C ASP A 80 0.33 0.67 -15.33
N ALA A 81 -0.42 1.19 -16.31
CA ALA A 81 -0.79 2.61 -16.37
C ALA A 81 -1.63 3.00 -15.15
N LEU A 82 -2.61 2.18 -14.75
CA LEU A 82 -3.39 2.38 -13.53
C LEU A 82 -2.51 2.32 -12.28
N GLY A 83 -1.55 1.39 -12.21
CA GLY A 83 -0.58 1.32 -11.11
C GLY A 83 0.28 2.58 -11.01
N LEU A 84 0.67 3.15 -12.15
CA LEU A 84 1.42 4.41 -12.21
C LEU A 84 0.54 5.60 -11.79
N ILE A 85 -0.72 5.65 -12.24
CA ILE A 85 -1.66 6.71 -11.82
C ILE A 85 -1.86 6.65 -10.30
N ILE A 86 -2.06 5.45 -9.74
CA ILE A 86 -2.17 5.28 -8.29
C ILE A 86 -0.90 5.77 -7.60
N SER A 87 0.30 5.43 -8.09
CA SER A 87 1.54 5.85 -7.43
C SER A 87 1.76 7.36 -7.49
N VAL A 88 1.48 7.98 -8.65
CA VAL A 88 1.62 9.43 -8.87
C VAL A 88 0.62 10.24 -8.06
N ILE A 89 -0.59 9.72 -7.80
CA ILE A 89 -1.59 10.42 -6.99
C ILE A 89 -1.41 10.11 -5.50
N HIS A 90 -1.28 8.83 -5.15
CA HIS A 90 -1.26 8.38 -3.76
C HIS A 90 -0.03 8.85 -3.01
N ILE A 91 1.17 8.72 -3.60
CA ILE A 91 2.42 9.04 -2.89
C ILE A 91 2.47 10.52 -2.51
N PRO A 92 2.25 11.48 -3.43
CA PRO A 92 2.24 12.90 -3.08
C PRO A 92 1.10 13.25 -2.13
N LEU A 93 -0.11 12.73 -2.34
CA LEU A 93 -1.25 13.04 -1.47
C LEU A 93 -1.04 12.52 -0.05
N SER A 94 -0.52 11.30 0.10
CA SER A 94 -0.15 10.72 1.39
C SER A 94 0.94 11.53 2.09
N LEU A 95 1.94 12.01 1.35
CA LEU A 95 3.00 12.86 1.90
C LEU A 95 2.43 14.20 2.36
N LEU A 96 1.56 14.83 1.57
CA LEU A 96 0.89 16.08 1.91
C LEU A 96 0.05 15.94 3.18
N ILE A 97 -0.75 14.87 3.31
CA ILE A 97 -1.53 14.59 4.53
C ILE A 97 -0.60 14.40 5.74
N THR A 98 0.54 13.72 5.56
CA THR A 98 1.50 13.49 6.63
C THR A 98 2.18 14.78 7.09
N VAL A 99 2.65 15.61 6.15
CA VAL A 99 3.23 16.92 6.45
C VAL A 99 2.20 17.81 7.13
N TRP A 100 0.96 17.81 6.64
CA TRP A 100 -0.14 18.55 7.25
C TRP A 100 -0.43 18.10 8.69
N TYR A 101 -0.44 16.79 8.96
CA TYR A 101 -0.61 16.25 10.31
C TYR A 101 0.45 16.80 11.29
N PHE A 102 1.73 16.72 10.92
CA PHE A 102 2.81 17.26 11.76
C PHE A 102 2.75 18.79 11.89
N ALA A 103 2.37 19.50 10.82
CA ALA A 103 2.20 20.95 10.86
C ALA A 103 1.07 21.38 11.82
N MET A 104 -0.05 20.65 11.87
CA MET A 104 -1.12 20.93 12.84
C MET A 104 -0.69 20.67 14.28
N ILE A 105 0.05 19.58 14.53
CA ILE A 105 0.61 19.30 15.85
C ILE A 105 1.58 20.42 16.27
N ALA A 106 2.54 20.77 15.40
CA ALA A 106 3.51 21.82 15.68
C ALA A 106 2.84 23.18 15.90
N GLY A 107 1.95 23.59 14.99
CA GLY A 107 1.24 24.88 15.12
C GLY A 107 0.37 24.97 16.36
N ARG A 108 -0.20 23.85 16.83
CA ARG A 108 -0.92 23.81 18.11
C ARG A 108 0.01 23.87 19.32
N ILE A 109 1.13 23.13 19.32
CA ILE A 109 2.13 23.13 20.41
C ILE A 109 2.78 24.51 20.58
N PHE A 110 3.16 25.15 19.49
CA PHE A 110 3.81 26.47 19.52
C PHE A 110 2.82 27.64 19.62
N GLY A 111 1.52 27.36 19.74
CA GLY A 111 0.48 28.38 19.93
C GLY A 111 0.15 29.22 18.70
N PHE A 112 0.68 28.88 17.52
CA PHE A 112 0.41 29.57 16.27
C PHE A 112 -0.98 29.28 15.69
N MET A 113 -1.63 28.20 16.14
CA MET A 113 -2.96 27.81 15.68
C MET A 113 -3.88 27.42 16.83
N ASN A 114 -5.04 28.10 16.91
CA ASN A 114 -6.06 27.81 17.92
C ASN A 114 -7.04 26.74 17.43
N ILE A 115 -6.54 25.51 17.26
CA ILE A 115 -7.30 24.37 16.72
C ILE A 115 -7.84 23.49 17.84
N GLU A 116 -9.12 23.08 17.76
CA GLU A 116 -9.67 22.10 18.70
C GLU A 116 -8.93 20.75 18.65
N PRO A 117 -8.66 20.08 19.79
CA PRO A 117 -7.91 18.83 19.79
C PRO A 117 -8.50 17.72 18.91
N VAL A 118 -9.83 17.72 18.71
CA VAL A 118 -10.53 16.76 17.84
C VAL A 118 -10.10 16.89 16.38
N VAL A 119 -9.74 18.09 15.92
CA VAL A 119 -9.34 18.34 14.54
C VAL A 119 -7.99 17.69 14.21
N LEU A 120 -7.16 17.38 15.22
CA LEU A 120 -5.89 16.64 15.03
C LEU A 120 -6.10 15.24 14.42
N TRP A 121 -7.30 14.68 14.52
CA TRP A 121 -7.65 13.39 13.94
C TRP A 121 -7.97 13.44 12.44
N VAL A 122 -8.28 14.63 11.89
CA VAL A 122 -8.74 14.78 10.50
C VAL A 122 -7.74 14.24 9.47
N PRO A 123 -6.44 14.57 9.53
CA PRO A 123 -5.47 14.00 8.59
C PRO A 123 -5.38 12.48 8.69
N MET A 124 -5.51 11.93 9.91
CA MET A 124 -5.45 10.48 10.13
C MET A 124 -6.65 9.77 9.50
N ILE A 125 -7.85 10.34 9.63
CA ILE A 125 -9.07 9.82 9.00
C ILE A 125 -8.94 9.90 7.47
N LEU A 126 -8.45 11.01 6.92
CA LEU A 126 -8.25 11.16 5.48
C LEU A 126 -7.21 10.17 4.93
N GLN A 127 -6.13 9.92 5.67
CA GLN A 127 -5.13 8.91 5.31
C GLN A 127 -5.75 7.51 5.27
N LEU A 128 -6.61 7.18 6.24
CA LEU A 128 -7.33 5.92 6.29
C LEU A 128 -8.30 5.77 5.12
N LEU A 129 -9.10 6.80 4.83
CA LEU A 129 -10.05 6.82 3.71
C LEU A 129 -9.33 6.66 2.35
N LEU A 130 -8.21 7.37 2.14
CA LEU A 130 -7.38 7.23 0.95
C LEU A 130 -6.87 5.79 0.78
N SER A 131 -6.41 5.18 1.88
CA SER A 131 -5.92 3.80 1.88
C SER A 131 -7.03 2.79 1.56
N ILE A 132 -8.22 2.98 2.11
CA ILE A 132 -9.40 2.15 1.82
C ILE A 132 -9.81 2.31 0.35
N ALA A 133 -9.85 3.52 -0.18
CA ALA A 133 -10.21 3.78 -1.58
C ALA A 133 -9.26 3.08 -2.55
N ILE A 134 -7.95 3.16 -2.30
CA ILE A 134 -6.94 2.47 -3.12
C ILE A 134 -7.04 0.97 -2.99
N PHE A 135 -7.34 0.45 -1.79
CA PHE A 135 -7.55 -0.97 -1.58
C PHE A 135 -8.75 -1.49 -2.39
N ILE A 136 -9.90 -0.81 -2.31
CA ILE A 136 -11.11 -1.15 -3.07
C ILE A 136 -10.81 -1.12 -4.57
N PHE A 137 -10.18 -0.05 -5.05
CA PHE A 137 -9.81 0.09 -6.45
C PHE A 137 -8.86 -1.03 -6.90
N SER A 138 -7.84 -1.35 -6.11
CA SER A 138 -6.88 -2.42 -6.42
C SER A 138 -7.54 -3.80 -6.48
N VAL A 139 -8.51 -4.06 -5.59
CA VAL A 139 -9.29 -5.30 -5.61
C VAL A 139 -10.20 -5.35 -6.84
N PHE A 140 -10.85 -4.24 -7.19
CA PHE A 140 -11.66 -4.15 -8.40
C PHE A 140 -10.84 -4.46 -9.66
N ILE A 141 -9.66 -3.85 -9.81
CA ILE A 141 -8.76 -4.13 -10.93
C ILE A 141 -8.33 -5.60 -10.96
N LYS A 142 -8.06 -6.21 -9.79
CA LYS A 142 -7.78 -7.65 -9.71
C LYS A 142 -8.93 -8.51 -10.20
N ILE A 143 -10.17 -8.17 -9.84
CA ILE A 143 -11.34 -8.93 -10.27
C ILE A 143 -11.52 -8.81 -11.79
N VAL A 144 -11.34 -7.61 -12.35
CA VAL A 144 -11.56 -7.36 -13.78
C VAL A 144 -10.45 -7.93 -14.67
N PHE A 145 -9.18 -7.78 -14.27
CA PHE A 145 -8.01 -8.10 -15.11
C PHE A 145 -7.19 -9.30 -14.60
N GLY A 146 -7.64 -9.98 -13.54
CA GLY A 146 -6.94 -11.10 -12.91
C GLY A 146 -5.61 -10.74 -12.23
N ARG A 147 -5.30 -9.44 -12.08
CA ARG A 147 -4.00 -8.94 -11.60
C ARG A 147 -4.13 -7.59 -10.90
N TYR A 148 -3.24 -7.30 -9.95
CA TYR A 148 -3.22 -6.01 -9.25
C TYR A 148 -2.64 -4.89 -10.15
N PRO A 149 -2.99 -3.62 -9.88
CA PRO A 149 -2.40 -2.49 -10.59
C PRO A 149 -0.86 -2.47 -10.45
N GLY A 150 -0.14 -2.30 -11.57
CA GLY A 150 1.32 -2.23 -11.59
C GLY A 150 2.06 -3.54 -11.34
N GLU A 151 1.35 -4.68 -11.26
CA GLU A 151 1.95 -5.97 -10.92
C GLU A 151 2.91 -6.48 -12.01
N ALA A 152 2.58 -6.26 -13.29
CA ALA A 152 3.40 -6.71 -14.42
C ALA A 152 4.70 -5.92 -14.53
N ASN A 153 4.63 -4.60 -14.41
CA ASN A 153 5.82 -3.73 -14.36
C ASN A 153 6.72 -4.07 -13.16
N GLY A 154 6.13 -4.37 -12.00
CA GLY A 154 6.86 -4.83 -10.83
C GLY A 154 7.64 -6.12 -11.09
N PHE A 155 6.97 -7.13 -11.65
CA PHE A 155 7.60 -8.39 -12.04
C PHE A 155 8.71 -8.18 -13.06
N ASN A 156 8.45 -7.43 -14.14
CA ASN A 156 9.43 -7.21 -15.21
C ASN A 156 10.69 -6.49 -14.70
N LYS A 157 10.56 -5.54 -13.76
CA LYS A 157 11.70 -4.87 -13.13
C LYS A 157 12.52 -5.81 -12.26
N GLU A 158 11.89 -6.67 -11.47
CA GLU A 158 12.59 -7.67 -10.66
C GLU A 158 13.25 -8.73 -11.55
N PHE A 159 12.53 -9.22 -12.56
CA PHE A 159 13.04 -10.22 -13.50
C PHE A 159 14.28 -9.74 -14.26
N ILE A 160 14.28 -8.49 -14.77
CA ILE A 160 15.45 -7.90 -15.42
C ILE A 160 16.65 -7.79 -14.47
N LYS A 161 16.42 -7.50 -13.17
CA LYS A 161 17.49 -7.44 -12.17
C LYS A 161 18.09 -8.80 -11.86
N THR A 162 17.32 -9.89 -11.99
CA THR A 162 17.78 -11.25 -11.69
C THR A 162 18.55 -11.88 -12.86
N ILE A 163 18.33 -11.40 -14.10
CA ILE A 163 19.04 -11.90 -15.30
C ILE A 163 20.37 -11.18 -15.56
N LYS A 164 20.52 -9.95 -15.07
CA LYS A 164 21.78 -9.19 -15.15
C LYS A 164 22.73 -9.60 -14.04
#